data_AF-A0A7M7TA07-F1
#
_entry.id   AF-A0A7M7TA07-F1
#
_cell.length_a   1.000
_cell.length_b   1.000
_cell.length_c   1.000
_cell.angle_alpha   90.00
_cell.angle_beta   90.00
_cell.angle_gamma   90.00
#
_symmetry.space_group_name_H-M   'P 1'
#
loop_
_entity.id
_entity.type
_entity.pdbx_description
1 polymer ?
#
loop_
_entity_poly.entity_id
_entity_poly.type
_entity_poly.pdbx_seq_one_letter_code
_entity_poly.pdbx_strand_id
1 'polypeptide(L)'
;MTSSLKRVYILFITVVMTVSAEVIVWKSCPNDSSTPKVCTIHEVRVLPCKEAVQGKACNLKKGEDAKISFDFTPKFDASKVESRAYWPNQLVDLPLMGMESDACKEGTTCPLARDTKYTYNINLPISKKFPTRPFDVKWKLWNTEKEDELCCFLFQINLLK
;
A
#
# COMPACT_ATOMS: atom_id res chain seq x y z
N MET A 1 11.82 -63.14 -28.01
CA MET A 1 10.86 -62.06 -27.71
C MET A 1 11.29 -61.37 -26.42
N THR A 2 12.06 -60.29 -26.50
CA THR A 2 12.36 -59.43 -25.36
C THR A 2 12.27 -57.99 -25.84
N SER A 3 11.04 -57.48 -25.86
CA SER A 3 10.75 -56.08 -26.18
C SER A 3 11.20 -55.21 -25.01
N SER A 4 12.25 -54.42 -25.23
CA SER A 4 12.77 -53.46 -24.25
C SER A 4 11.82 -52.28 -24.17
N LEU A 5 11.06 -52.20 -23.06
CA LEU A 5 10.17 -51.09 -22.72
C LEU A 5 10.98 -49.77 -22.62
N LYS A 6 10.80 -48.86 -23.58
CA LYS A 6 11.36 -47.51 -23.51
C LYS A 6 10.54 -46.69 -22.51
N ARG A 7 11.16 -46.29 -21.39
CA ARG A 7 10.58 -45.39 -20.38
C ARG A 7 10.43 -43.99 -20.99
N VAL A 8 9.21 -43.58 -21.28
CA VAL A 8 8.88 -42.20 -21.69
C VAL A 8 8.70 -41.37 -20.43
N TYR A 9 9.65 -40.48 -20.15
CA TYR A 9 9.55 -39.50 -19.06
C TYR A 9 8.78 -38.28 -19.58
N ILE A 10 7.50 -38.16 -19.19
CA ILE A 10 6.68 -36.98 -19.46
C ILE A 10 7.04 -35.91 -18.43
N LEU A 11 7.77 -34.88 -18.87
CA LEU A 11 8.09 -33.71 -18.04
C LEU A 11 6.84 -32.81 -17.94
N PHE A 12 6.13 -32.85 -16.81
CA PHE A 12 5.07 -31.88 -16.51
C PHE A 12 5.72 -30.52 -16.20
N ILE A 13 5.72 -29.60 -17.18
CA ILE A 13 6.14 -28.20 -16.97
C ILE A 13 4.99 -27.49 -16.24
N THR A 14 5.10 -27.36 -14.92
CA THR A 14 4.20 -26.53 -14.12
C THR A 14 4.53 -25.06 -14.36
N VAL A 15 3.67 -24.35 -15.10
CA VAL A 15 3.76 -22.89 -15.25
C VAL A 15 3.37 -22.27 -13.90
N VAL A 16 4.37 -21.90 -13.11
CA VAL A 16 4.16 -21.14 -11.87
C VAL A 16 3.80 -19.71 -12.26
N MET A 17 2.53 -19.35 -12.14
CA MET A 17 2.11 -17.95 -12.25
C MET A 17 2.56 -17.21 -11.00
N THR A 18 3.69 -16.50 -11.08
CA THR A 18 4.15 -15.62 -10.01
C THR A 18 3.27 -14.38 -9.98
N VAL A 19 2.35 -14.29 -9.01
CA VAL A 19 1.66 -13.03 -8.68
C VAL A 19 2.68 -12.12 -7.99
N SER A 20 3.38 -11.25 -8.73
CA SER A 20 4.20 -10.23 -8.09
C SER A 20 3.28 -9.12 -7.58
N ALA A 21 3.31 -8.85 -6.28
CA ALA A 21 2.78 -7.59 -5.79
C ALA A 21 3.66 -6.45 -6.32
N GLU A 22 3.06 -5.47 -6.98
CA GLU A 22 3.78 -4.43 -7.73
C GLU A 22 4.25 -3.33 -6.77
N VAL A 23 5.55 -3.36 -6.42
CA VAL A 23 6.21 -2.36 -5.58
C VAL A 23 6.39 -1.06 -6.36
N ILE A 24 5.86 0.04 -5.83
CA ILE A 24 5.84 1.34 -6.50
C ILE A 24 6.94 2.26 -5.97
N VAL A 25 7.24 3.32 -6.73
CA VAL A 25 8.08 4.43 -6.26
C VAL A 25 7.28 5.29 -5.28
N TRP A 26 7.85 5.53 -4.10
CA TRP A 26 7.28 6.37 -3.06
C TRP A 26 8.37 7.24 -2.43
N LYS A 27 7.96 8.29 -1.72
CA LYS A 27 8.85 9.17 -0.96
C LYS A 27 8.34 9.35 0.46
N SER A 28 9.24 9.48 1.43
CA SER A 28 8.84 9.88 2.76
C SER A 28 8.27 11.30 2.74
N CYS A 29 7.36 11.63 3.66
CA CYS A 29 6.86 13.01 3.78
C CYS A 29 7.99 14.01 4.08
N PRO A 30 7.83 15.32 3.91
CA PRO A 30 8.81 16.28 4.42
C PRO A 30 8.96 16.11 5.94
N ASN A 31 10.17 16.28 6.47
CA ASN A 31 10.34 16.39 7.92
C ASN A 31 9.86 17.79 8.32
N ASP A 32 8.81 17.86 9.13
CA ASP A 32 8.43 19.10 9.80
C ASP A 32 8.92 18.99 11.25
N SER A 33 9.52 20.06 11.76
CA SER A 33 9.89 20.21 13.18
C SER A 33 8.76 19.89 14.17
N SER A 34 7.50 19.92 13.72
CA SER A 34 6.30 19.63 14.51
C SER A 34 5.80 18.17 14.44
N THR A 35 6.36 17.32 13.56
CA THR A 35 5.94 15.90 13.43
C THR A 35 7.14 14.97 13.27
N PRO A 36 7.73 14.49 14.39
CA PRO A 36 8.81 13.52 14.32
C PRO A 36 8.28 12.23 13.68
N LYS A 37 8.80 11.87 12.50
CA LYS A 37 8.49 10.58 11.88
C LYS A 37 9.11 9.49 12.73
N VAL A 38 8.25 8.75 13.42
CA VAL A 38 8.65 7.66 14.31
C VAL A 38 8.35 6.31 13.66
N CYS A 39 8.42 6.19 12.34
CA CYS A 39 8.29 4.91 11.68
C CYS A 39 9.12 4.83 10.40
N THR A 40 9.54 3.61 10.08
CA THR A 40 10.22 3.28 8.81
C THR A 40 9.22 2.62 7.87
N ILE A 41 9.05 3.18 6.67
CA ILE A 41 8.34 2.53 5.57
C ILE A 41 9.36 1.78 4.73
N HIS A 42 9.13 0.49 4.49
CA HIS A 42 10.06 -0.37 3.74
C HIS A 42 9.69 -0.42 2.26
N GLU A 43 8.41 -0.65 1.99
CA GLU A 43 7.89 -0.73 0.63
C GLU A 43 6.40 -0.40 0.59
N VAL A 44 5.95 0.08 -0.57
CA VAL A 44 4.56 0.40 -0.87
C VAL A 44 4.19 -0.34 -2.14
N ARG A 45 3.02 -0.98 -2.15
CA ARG A 45 2.51 -1.79 -3.25
C ARG A 45 1.09 -1.37 -3.58
N VAL A 46 0.79 -1.27 -4.86
CA VAL A 46 -0.54 -0.96 -5.38
C VAL A 46 -0.93 -2.02 -6.40
N LEU A 47 -2.14 -2.54 -6.29
CA LEU A 47 -2.68 -3.53 -7.22
C LEU A 47 -4.05 -3.09 -7.73
N PRO A 48 -4.29 -3.09 -9.06
CA PRO A 48 -3.31 -3.34 -10.13
C PRO A 48 -2.42 -2.12 -10.43
N CYS A 49 -1.16 -2.35 -10.82
CA CYS A 49 -0.16 -1.32 -11.18
C CYS A 49 0.99 -1.88 -12.04
N LYS A 50 0.69 -2.36 -13.25
CA LYS A 50 1.72 -2.84 -14.20
C LYS A 50 2.82 -1.82 -14.50
N GLU A 51 2.50 -0.54 -14.33
CA GLU A 51 3.41 0.59 -14.50
C GLU A 51 4.57 0.61 -13.50
N ALA A 52 4.42 -0.08 -12.36
CA ALA A 52 5.43 -0.18 -11.31
C ALA A 52 6.77 -0.74 -11.82
N VAL A 53 6.73 -1.69 -12.76
CA VAL A 53 7.93 -2.30 -13.38
C VAL A 53 8.78 -1.24 -14.11
N GLN A 54 8.17 -0.14 -14.53
CA GLN A 54 8.84 0.99 -15.19
C GLN A 54 9.07 2.18 -14.24
N GLY A 55 8.78 2.03 -12.94
CA GLY A 55 8.84 3.11 -11.96
C GLY A 55 7.84 4.24 -12.21
N LYS A 56 6.74 3.97 -12.93
CA LYS A 56 5.72 4.97 -13.29
C LYS A 56 4.52 4.89 -12.33
N ALA A 57 3.78 6.00 -12.23
CA ALA A 57 2.55 6.08 -11.45
C ALA A 57 1.49 5.10 -11.95
N CYS A 58 0.77 4.48 -11.01
CA CYS A 58 -0.24 3.46 -11.30
C CYS A 58 -1.46 4.05 -11.98
N ASN A 59 -1.91 3.41 -13.06
CA ASN A 59 -3.16 3.80 -13.73
C ASN A 59 -4.34 3.05 -13.11
N LEU A 60 -5.09 3.73 -12.25
CA LEU A 60 -6.25 3.17 -11.56
C LEU A 60 -7.55 3.66 -12.21
N LYS A 61 -8.49 2.75 -12.45
CA LYS A 61 -9.77 3.09 -13.03
C LYS A 61 -10.76 3.50 -11.95
N LYS A 62 -11.57 4.50 -12.26
CA LYS A 62 -12.64 4.94 -11.36
C LYS A 62 -13.81 3.96 -11.38
N GLY A 63 -14.38 3.72 -10.22
CA GLY A 63 -15.45 2.74 -10.00
C GLY A 63 -14.95 1.30 -9.89
N GLU A 64 -13.62 1.10 -9.92
CA GLU A 64 -12.98 -0.18 -9.61
C GLU A 64 -12.27 -0.08 -8.25
N ASP A 65 -12.02 -1.23 -7.66
CA ASP A 65 -11.29 -1.35 -6.40
C ASP A 65 -9.79 -1.49 -6.66
N ALA A 66 -8.98 -0.81 -5.87
CA ALA A 66 -7.54 -0.97 -5.85
C ALA A 66 -7.07 -1.45 -4.47
N LYS A 67 -6.17 -2.42 -4.42
CA LYS A 67 -5.54 -2.84 -3.17
C LYS A 67 -4.27 -2.04 -2.95
N ILE A 68 -4.15 -1.45 -1.77
CA ILE A 68 -2.94 -0.74 -1.33
C ILE A 68 -2.38 -1.50 -0.13
N SER A 69 -1.07 -1.71 -0.13
CA SER A 69 -0.39 -2.32 1.00
C SER A 69 1.00 -1.75 1.19
N PHE A 70 1.49 -1.73 2.42
CA PHE A 70 2.84 -1.28 2.71
C PHE A 70 3.39 -2.00 3.94
N ASP A 71 4.70 -2.14 3.97
CA ASP A 71 5.42 -2.69 5.11
C ASP A 71 6.01 -1.55 5.93
N PHE A 72 5.82 -1.61 7.24
CA PHE A 72 6.28 -0.56 8.14
C PHE A 72 6.84 -1.13 9.45
N THR A 73 7.70 -0.35 10.10
CA THR A 73 8.20 -0.62 11.44
C THR A 73 8.01 0.64 12.29
N PRO A 74 7.08 0.63 13.27
CA PRO A 74 6.88 1.74 14.19
C PRO A 74 8.01 1.82 15.22
N LYS A 75 8.33 3.02 15.68
CA LYS A 75 9.21 3.30 16.83
C LYS A 75 8.40 3.59 18.09
N PHE A 76 7.12 3.21 18.09
CA PHE A 76 6.15 3.44 19.14
C PHE A 76 5.30 2.18 19.35
N ASP A 77 4.72 2.08 20.54
CA ASP A 77 3.73 1.07 20.88
C ASP A 77 2.34 1.70 20.72
N ALA A 78 1.39 0.99 20.12
CA ALA A 78 0.03 1.52 19.94
C ALA A 78 -1.02 0.41 19.93
N SER A 79 -2.04 0.54 20.77
CA SER A 79 -3.19 -0.36 20.76
C SER A 79 -4.32 0.14 19.84
N LYS A 80 -4.34 1.45 19.56
CA LYS A 80 -5.33 2.10 18.69
C LYS A 80 -4.60 2.85 17.59
N VAL A 81 -4.85 2.43 16.37
CA VAL A 81 -4.13 2.93 15.20
C VAL A 81 -5.13 3.33 14.15
N GLU A 82 -5.01 4.56 13.68
CA GLU A 82 -5.77 5.03 12.53
C GLU A 82 -4.88 5.13 11.28
N SER A 83 -5.49 4.96 10.11
CA SER A 83 -4.85 5.08 8.81
C SER A 83 -5.76 5.84 7.85
N ARG A 84 -5.20 6.79 7.10
CA ARG A 84 -5.97 7.59 6.15
C ARG A 84 -5.09 8.07 4.99
N ALA A 85 -5.69 8.08 3.80
CA ALA A 85 -5.10 8.70 2.62
C ALA A 85 -5.62 10.13 2.45
N TYR A 86 -4.77 11.01 1.97
CA TYR A 86 -5.06 12.42 1.74
C TYR A 86 -4.60 12.84 0.35
N TRP A 87 -5.38 13.74 -0.24
CA TRP A 87 -5.00 14.55 -1.37
C TRP A 87 -4.27 15.80 -0.87
N PRO A 88 -2.95 15.93 -1.07
CA PRO A 88 -2.23 17.11 -0.68
C PRO A 88 -2.68 18.29 -1.54
N ASN A 89 -2.99 19.41 -0.88
CA ASN A 89 -3.37 20.66 -1.54
C ASN A 89 -2.60 21.81 -0.88
N GLN A 90 -2.46 22.95 -1.57
CA GLN A 90 -1.69 24.10 -1.07
C GLN A 90 -2.26 24.69 0.23
N LEU A 91 -3.57 24.54 0.45
CA LEU A 91 -4.26 25.07 1.63
C LEU A 91 -4.40 24.01 2.74
N VAL A 92 -5.06 22.88 2.44
CA VAL A 92 -5.35 21.80 3.40
C VAL A 92 -5.38 20.46 2.68
N ASP A 93 -4.75 19.45 3.29
CA ASP A 93 -4.83 18.05 2.86
C ASP A 93 -6.30 17.57 2.91
N LEU A 94 -6.87 17.20 1.75
CA LEU A 94 -8.25 16.73 1.67
C LEU A 94 -8.30 15.20 1.90
N PRO A 95 -9.05 14.70 2.90
CA PRO A 95 -9.11 13.28 3.18
C PRO A 95 -9.83 12.52 2.06
N LEU A 96 -9.33 11.32 1.75
CA LEU A 96 -10.02 10.36 0.90
C LEU A 96 -11.16 9.72 1.70
N MET A 97 -12.39 10.12 1.38
CA MET A 97 -13.61 9.68 2.08
C MET A 97 -13.94 8.22 1.75
N GLY A 98 -14.54 7.51 2.71
CA GLY A 98 -15.04 6.14 2.50
C GLY A 98 -14.03 5.02 2.78
N MET A 99 -12.85 5.37 3.30
CA MET A 99 -11.89 4.41 3.85
C MET A 99 -12.26 4.05 5.30
N GLU A 100 -12.15 2.77 5.65
CA GLU A 100 -12.09 2.36 7.06
C GLU A 100 -10.81 2.94 7.67
N SER A 101 -10.98 3.80 8.68
CA SER A 101 -9.85 4.48 9.31
C SER A 101 -9.23 3.66 10.42
N ASP A 102 -9.98 2.76 11.08
CA ASP A 102 -9.42 1.88 12.09
C ASP A 102 -8.50 0.84 11.44
N ALA A 103 -7.19 1.08 11.55
CA ALA A 103 -6.17 0.21 10.96
C ALA A 103 -6.11 -1.15 11.68
N CYS A 104 -6.52 -1.23 12.94
CA CYS A 104 -6.48 -2.46 13.73
C CYS A 104 -7.61 -3.44 13.37
N LYS A 105 -8.66 -2.96 12.69
CA LYS A 105 -9.83 -3.77 12.34
C LYS A 105 -9.53 -4.75 11.21
N GLU A 106 -9.04 -4.24 10.08
CA GLU A 106 -8.74 -5.04 8.87
C GLU A 106 -7.41 -4.65 8.21
N GLY A 107 -6.79 -3.55 8.66
CA GLY A 107 -5.63 -2.96 8.03
C GLY A 107 -4.33 -3.69 8.39
N THR A 108 -4.12 -3.94 9.67
CA THR A 108 -2.91 -4.54 10.24
C THR A 108 -3.23 -5.20 11.58
N THR A 109 -2.28 -5.98 12.11
CA THR A 109 -2.42 -6.63 13.41
C THR A 109 -2.08 -5.66 14.53
N CYS A 110 -2.98 -5.52 15.51
CA CYS A 110 -2.74 -4.75 16.73
C CYS A 110 -2.74 -5.65 17.97
N PRO A 111 -2.08 -5.23 19.07
CA PRO A 111 -1.35 -3.97 19.23
C PRO A 111 -0.04 -3.94 18.42
N LEU A 112 0.33 -2.75 17.97
CA LEU A 112 1.64 -2.49 17.41
C LEU A 112 2.67 -2.42 18.53
N ALA A 113 3.77 -3.17 18.35
CA ALA A 113 4.94 -3.12 19.19
C ALA A 113 6.05 -2.33 18.50
N ARG A 114 6.76 -1.51 19.27
CA ARG A 114 7.96 -0.80 18.82
C ARG A 114 8.95 -1.78 18.16
N ASP A 115 9.61 -1.30 17.11
CA ASP A 115 10.68 -1.98 16.38
C ASP A 115 10.28 -3.30 15.71
N THR A 116 8.98 -3.62 15.66
CA THR A 116 8.45 -4.82 15.01
C THR A 116 7.97 -4.51 13.59
N LYS A 117 8.24 -5.40 12.62
CA LYS A 117 7.80 -5.21 11.24
C LYS A 117 6.35 -5.68 11.08
N TYR A 118 5.52 -4.84 10.49
CA TYR A 118 4.12 -5.10 10.18
C TYR A 118 3.86 -4.86 8.70
N THR A 119 2.75 -5.45 8.23
CA THR A 119 2.19 -5.13 6.93
C THR A 119 0.80 -4.54 7.13
N TYR A 120 0.55 -3.42 6.47
CA TYR A 120 -0.78 -2.84 6.32
C TYR A 120 -1.36 -3.20 4.96
N ASN A 121 -2.66 -3.52 4.90
CA ASN A 121 -3.39 -3.84 3.67
C ASN A 121 -4.77 -3.18 3.71
N ILE A 122 -5.21 -2.61 2.59
CA ILE A 122 -6.58 -2.12 2.45
C ILE A 122 -7.06 -2.28 1.02
N ASN A 123 -8.35 -2.59 0.86
CA ASN A 123 -9.04 -2.48 -0.41
C ASN A 123 -9.71 -1.10 -0.49
N LEU A 124 -9.34 -0.31 -1.50
CA LEU A 124 -9.76 1.07 -1.67
C LEU A 124 -10.75 1.17 -2.85
N PRO A 125 -12.05 1.37 -2.58
CA PRO A 125 -13.03 1.63 -3.64
C PRO A 125 -12.83 3.03 -4.22
N ILE A 126 -12.49 3.12 -5.51
CA ILE A 126 -12.23 4.42 -6.15
C ILE A 126 -13.55 4.99 -6.67
N SER A 127 -14.04 6.08 -6.08
CA SER A 127 -15.30 6.69 -6.52
C SER A 127 -15.26 7.21 -7.95
N LYS A 128 -16.33 6.95 -8.73
CA LYS A 128 -16.55 7.56 -10.06
C LYS A 128 -16.60 9.09 -10.04
N LYS A 129 -16.87 9.69 -8.88
CA LYS A 129 -16.93 11.14 -8.68
C LYS A 129 -15.56 11.82 -8.73
N PHE A 130 -14.46 11.07 -8.58
CA PHE A 130 -13.13 11.67 -8.66
C PHE A 130 -12.82 12.15 -10.09
N PRO A 131 -12.11 13.30 -10.26
CA PRO A 131 -11.72 13.77 -11.58
C PRO A 131 -10.66 12.85 -12.20
N THR A 132 -10.65 12.77 -13.53
CA THR A 132 -9.63 12.02 -14.30
C THR A 132 -8.39 12.89 -14.44
N ARG A 133 -7.35 12.62 -13.66
CA ARG A 133 -6.06 13.33 -13.68
C ARG A 133 -5.00 12.55 -12.86
N PRO A 134 -3.73 12.99 -12.86
CA PRO A 134 -2.73 12.52 -11.90
C PRO A 134 -3.04 12.97 -10.48
N PHE A 135 -2.67 12.12 -9.54
CA PHE A 135 -2.87 12.30 -8.12
C PHE A 135 -1.58 12.03 -7.31
N ASP A 136 -1.11 13.01 -6.53
CA ASP A 136 -0.27 12.76 -5.35
C ASP A 136 -1.15 12.23 -4.20
N VAL A 137 -0.77 11.11 -3.59
CA VAL A 137 -1.44 10.54 -2.43
C VAL A 137 -0.50 10.64 -1.24
N LYS A 138 -0.93 11.31 -0.17
CA LYS A 138 -0.24 11.34 1.12
C LYS A 138 -0.91 10.36 2.06
N TRP A 139 -0.17 9.35 2.51
CA TRP A 139 -0.67 8.35 3.43
C TRP A 139 -0.17 8.64 4.84
N LYS A 140 -1.07 8.53 5.83
CA LYS A 140 -0.73 8.60 7.26
C LYS A 140 -1.26 7.36 7.97
N LEU A 141 -0.47 6.85 8.91
CA LEU A 141 -0.87 5.86 9.90
C LEU A 141 -0.33 6.30 11.25
N TRP A 142 -1.17 6.43 12.28
CA TRP A 142 -0.79 7.07 13.54
C TRP A 142 -1.42 6.43 14.76
N ASN A 143 -0.77 6.60 15.91
CA ASN A 143 -1.30 6.29 17.23
C ASN A 143 -2.36 7.34 17.61
N THR A 144 -3.62 6.93 17.85
CA THR A 144 -4.68 7.89 18.21
C THR A 144 -4.56 8.43 19.63
N GLU A 145 -3.77 7.78 20.48
CA GLU A 145 -3.51 8.23 21.85
C GLU A 145 -2.39 9.28 21.89
N LYS A 146 -1.58 9.35 20.83
CA LYS A 146 -0.45 10.27 20.71
C LYS A 146 -0.15 10.55 19.24
N GLU A 147 -0.86 11.52 18.66
CA GLU A 147 -0.91 11.72 17.20
C GLU A 147 0.42 12.15 16.55
N ASP A 148 1.40 12.63 17.32
CA ASP A 148 2.77 12.86 16.84
C ASP A 148 3.50 11.55 16.52
N GLU A 149 3.00 10.40 17.01
CA GLU A 149 3.52 9.09 16.68
C GLU A 149 2.90 8.54 15.39
N LEU A 150 3.55 8.83 14.25
CA LEU A 150 3.01 8.48 12.94
C LEU A 150 4.04 8.00 11.90
N CYS A 151 3.52 7.22 10.96
CA CYS A 151 4.05 6.92 9.64
C CYS A 151 3.53 7.92 8.59
N CYS A 152 4.39 8.36 7.67
CA CYS A 152 3.96 9.21 6.55
C CYS A 152 4.80 8.99 5.28
N PHE A 153 4.11 8.77 4.17
CA PHE A 153 4.71 8.67 2.84
C PHE A 153 3.81 9.24 1.76
N LEU A 154 4.38 9.53 0.59
CA LEU A 154 3.68 9.97 -0.60
C LEU A 154 4.01 9.09 -1.80
N PHE A 155 3.04 8.91 -2.68
CA PHE A 155 3.21 8.26 -3.98
C PHE A 155 2.24 8.85 -5.01
N GLN A 156 2.42 8.50 -6.28
CA GLN A 156 1.61 9.01 -7.37
C GLN A 156 0.75 7.93 -8.01
N ILE A 157 -0.49 8.29 -8.35
CA ILE A 157 -1.43 7.47 -9.15
C ILE A 157 -2.03 8.34 -10.26
N ASN A 158 -2.56 7.72 -11.30
CA ASN A 158 -3.39 8.38 -12.31
C ASN A 158 -4.79 7.79 -12.24
N LEU A 159 -5.81 8.63 -12.09
CA LEU A 159 -7.19 8.18 -12.18
C LEU A 159 -7.69 8.27 -13.62
N LEU A 160 -8.08 7.12 -14.16
CA LEU A 160 -8.63 6.97 -15.51
C LEU A 160 -10.15 6.83 -15.46
N LYS A 161 -10.80 6.97 -16.62
CA LYS A 161 -12.26 6.79 -16.74
C LYS A 161 -12.66 5.34 -16.49
#